data_AF-A0A975RHE2-F1
#
_entry.id   AF-A0A975RHE2-F1
#
_cell.length_a   1.000
_cell.length_b   1.000
_cell.length_c   1.000
_cell.angle_alpha   90.00
_cell.angle_beta   90.00
_cell.angle_gamma   90.00
#
_symmetry.space_group_name_H-M   'P 1'
#
loop_
_entity.id
_entity.type
_entity.pdbx_description
1 polymer ?
#
loop_
_entity_poly.entity_id
_entity_poly.type
_entity_poly.pdbx_seq_one_letter_code
_entity_poly.pdbx_strand_id
1 'polypeptide(L)'
;MCELIATRRIAKGWSQCELATKLHAMSGNDSVTREEVSRWERGKRIPGPYWRQWLSNALDTSCHELELAAAVARNHRRCQDD
;
A
#
# COMPACT_ATOMS: atom_id res chain seq x y z
N MET A 1 -2.08 6.53 4.51
CA MET A 1 -1.48 5.33 3.87
C MET A 1 -1.87 5.29 2.41
N CYS A 2 -3.17 5.22 2.20
CA CYS A 2 -3.89 5.26 0.94
C CYS A 2 -3.30 6.25 -0.06
N GLU A 3 -3.27 7.52 0.35
CA GLU A 3 -2.77 8.61 -0.45
C GLU A 3 -1.25 8.53 -0.66
N LEU A 4 -0.48 8.09 0.34
CA LEU A 4 0.97 7.91 0.20
C LEU A 4 1.31 6.84 -0.86
N ILE A 5 0.63 5.69 -0.85
CA ILE A 5 0.82 4.63 -1.84
C ILE A 5 0.45 5.15 -3.23
N ALA A 6 -0.71 5.80 -3.36
CA ALA A 6 -1.17 6.36 -4.63
C ALA A 6 -0.19 7.40 -5.19
N THR A 7 0.25 8.35 -4.36
CA THR A 7 1.18 9.42 -4.72
C THR A 7 2.54 8.86 -5.12
N ARG A 8 3.13 7.94 -4.34
CA ARG A 8 4.41 7.30 -4.68
C ARG A 8 4.30 6.49 -5.98
N ARG A 9 3.18 5.78 -6.16
CA ARG A 9 2.92 5.01 -7.38
C ARG A 9 2.84 5.92 -8.62
N ILE A 10 2.08 7.01 -8.54
CA ILE A 10 1.94 8.00 -9.61
C ILE A 10 3.29 8.68 -9.90
N ALA A 11 4.06 9.02 -8.87
CA ALA A 11 5.40 9.59 -9.01
C ALA A 11 6.38 8.64 -9.75
N LYS A 12 6.20 7.32 -9.61
CA LYS A 12 6.95 6.30 -10.37
C LYS A 12 6.33 5.99 -11.74
N GLY A 13 5.17 6.57 -12.07
CA GLY A 13 4.43 6.30 -13.30
C GLY A 13 3.73 4.95 -13.33
N TRP A 14 3.55 4.28 -12.18
CA TRP A 14 3.02 2.92 -12.13
C TRP A 14 1.49 2.90 -12.04
N SER A 15 0.90 1.86 -12.61
CA SER A 15 -0.51 1.52 -12.42
C SER A 15 -0.72 0.57 -11.25
N GLN A 16 -1.96 0.45 -10.74
CA GLN A 16 -2.31 -0.50 -9.67
C GLN A 16 -1.84 -1.93 -9.97
N CYS A 17 -2.05 -2.37 -11.22
CA CYS A 17 -1.59 -3.68 -11.68
C CYS A 17 -0.07 -3.78 -11.67
N GLU A 18 0.65 -2.75 -12.12
CA GLU A 18 2.12 -2.79 -12.11
C GLU A 18 2.71 -2.87 -10.70
N LEU A 19 2.11 -2.14 -9.75
CA LEU A 19 2.50 -2.26 -8.34
C LEU A 19 2.23 -3.67 -7.82
N ALA A 20 1.07 -4.26 -8.14
CA ALA A 20 0.76 -5.65 -7.77
C ALA A 20 1.73 -6.65 -8.41
N THR A 21 2.04 -6.52 -9.70
CA THR A 21 3.00 -7.37 -10.42
C THR A 21 4.40 -7.25 -9.83
N LYS A 22 4.85 -6.04 -9.47
CA LYS A 22 6.15 -5.86 -8.78
C LYS A 22 6.16 -6.50 -7.41
N LEU A 23 5.10 -6.30 -6.62
CA LEU A 23 4.99 -6.93 -5.31
C LEU A 23 4.94 -8.45 -5.41
N HIS A 24 4.24 -9.00 -6.40
CA HIS A 24 4.24 -10.43 -6.70
C HIS A 24 5.67 -10.89 -7.06
N ALA A 25 6.33 -10.23 -8.01
CA ALA A 25 7.67 -10.59 -8.45
C ALA A 25 8.72 -10.51 -7.34
N MET A 26 8.60 -9.55 -6.42
CA MET A 26 9.50 -9.38 -5.28
C MET A 26 9.21 -10.37 -4.15
N SER A 27 7.94 -10.53 -3.78
CA SER A 27 7.53 -11.39 -2.66
C SER A 27 7.39 -12.87 -3.02
N GLY A 28 7.37 -13.19 -4.32
CA GLY A 28 7.09 -14.52 -4.84
C GLY A 28 5.69 -15.04 -4.50
N ASN A 29 4.79 -14.16 -4.04
CA ASN A 29 3.51 -14.56 -3.48
C ASN A 29 2.35 -13.95 -4.30
N ASP A 30 1.52 -14.81 -4.89
CA ASP A 30 0.35 -14.41 -5.69
C ASP A 30 -0.80 -13.83 -4.86
N SER A 31 -0.68 -13.87 -3.54
CA SER A 31 -1.66 -13.30 -2.62
C SER A 31 -1.89 -11.80 -2.84
N VAL A 32 -0.92 -11.07 -3.42
CA VAL A 32 -1.08 -9.65 -3.76
C VAL A 32 -1.63 -9.46 -5.18
N THR A 33 -2.89 -9.07 -5.24
CA THR A 33 -3.54 -8.73 -6.51
C THR A 33 -3.81 -7.24 -6.61
N ARG A 34 -4.14 -6.78 -7.83
CA ARG A 34 -4.69 -5.45 -8.10
C ARG A 34 -5.78 -5.04 -7.10
N GLU A 35 -6.68 -5.95 -6.76
CA GLU A 35 -7.77 -5.69 -5.83
C GLU A 35 -7.27 -5.44 -4.41
N GLU A 36 -6.26 -6.20 -3.96
CA GLU A 36 -5.61 -6.00 -2.68
C GLU A 36 -4.98 -4.61 -2.60
N VAL A 37 -4.25 -4.20 -3.65
CA VAL A 37 -3.68 -2.85 -3.78
C VAL A 37 -4.78 -1.79 -3.74
N SER A 38 -5.86 -1.97 -4.49
CA SER A 38 -7.02 -1.06 -4.49
C SER A 38 -7.67 -0.96 -3.11
N ARG A 39 -7.75 -2.06 -2.34
CA ARG A 39 -8.24 -2.05 -0.95
C ARG A 39 -7.32 -1.26 -0.02
N TRP A 40 -6.00 -1.33 -0.22
CA TRP A 40 -5.03 -0.53 0.54
C TRP A 40 -5.13 0.95 0.20
N GLU A 41 -5.28 1.27 -1.08
CA GLU A 41 -5.45 2.65 -1.55
C GLU A 41 -6.80 3.26 -1.15
N ARG A 42 -7.84 2.44 -0.96
CA ARG A 42 -9.13 2.92 -0.44
C ARG A 42 -9.20 2.93 1.08
N GLY A 43 -8.16 2.44 1.76
CA GLY A 43 -8.12 2.38 3.24
C GLY A 43 -9.03 1.32 3.84
N LYS A 44 -9.70 0.52 3.01
CA LYS A 44 -10.55 -0.60 3.44
C LYS A 44 -9.73 -1.68 4.14
N ARG A 45 -8.48 -1.87 3.71
CA ARG A 45 -7.54 -2.84 4.28
C ARG A 45 -6.21 -2.18 4.56
N ILE A 46 -5.61 -2.52 5.67
CA ILE A 46 -4.28 -2.05 6.03
C ILE A 46 -3.31 -3.19 5.77
N PRO A 47 -2.24 -2.97 4.97
CA PRO A 47 -1.26 -4.02 4.73
C PRO A 47 -0.60 -4.42 6.06
N GLY A 48 -0.44 -5.73 6.25
CA GLY A 48 0.29 -6.30 7.38
C GLY A 48 1.78 -5.92 7.34
N PRO A 49 2.53 -6.14 8.43
CA PRO A 49 3.94 -5.77 8.52
C PRO A 49 4.80 -6.37 7.39
N TYR A 50 4.51 -7.61 6.98
CA TYR A 50 5.15 -8.25 5.84
C TYR A 50 5.02 -7.45 4.53
N TRP A 51 3.79 -7.05 4.17
CA TRP A 51 3.54 -6.27 2.97
C TRP A 51 4.09 -4.85 3.04
N ARG A 52 4.23 -4.27 4.25
CA ARG A 52 4.84 -2.94 4.42
C ARG A 52 6.32 -2.94 4.06
N GLN A 53 7.06 -4.00 4.39
CA GLN A 53 8.46 -4.13 3.98
C GLN A 53 8.59 -4.22 2.46
N TRP A 54 7.75 -5.01 1.80
CA TRP A 54 7.75 -5.09 0.34
C TRP A 54 7.30 -3.81 -0.34
N LEU A 55 6.30 -3.12 0.20
CA LEU A 55 5.87 -1.79 -0.27
C LEU A 55 6.97 -0.76 -0.11
N SER A 56 7.69 -0.78 1.02
CA SER A 56 8.84 0.09 1.29
C SER A 56 9.93 -0.12 0.24
N ASN A 57 10.25 -1.37 -0.06
CA ASN A 57 11.23 -1.74 -1.07
C ASN A 57 10.77 -1.38 -2.50
N ALA A 58 9.51 -1.68 -2.85
CA ALA A 58 8.99 -1.42 -4.19
C ALA A 58 8.81 0.07 -4.48
N LEU A 59 8.31 0.83 -3.50
CA LEU A 59 8.05 2.28 -3.64
C LEU A 59 9.29 3.12 -3.32
N ASP A 60 10.40 2.49 -2.91
CA ASP A 60 11.62 3.17 -2.47
C ASP A 60 11.31 4.24 -1.41
N THR A 61 10.54 3.83 -0.40
CA THR A 61 10.02 4.69 0.67
C THR A 61 10.32 4.05 2.00
N SER A 62 10.71 4.82 3.02
CA SER A 62 11.02 4.28 4.34
C SER A 62 9.81 3.56 4.96
N CYS A 63 10.03 2.40 5.58
CA CYS A 63 8.98 1.64 6.28
C CYS A 63 8.29 2.51 7.35
N HIS A 64 9.03 3.42 7.99
CA HIS A 64 8.49 4.37 8.96
C HIS A 64 7.42 5.30 8.37
N GLU A 65 7.61 5.83 7.15
CA GLU A 65 6.60 6.65 6.47
C GLU A 65 5.32 5.84 6.19
N LEU A 66 5.50 4.59 5.74
CA LEU A 66 4.40 3.65 5.54
C LEU A 66 3.68 3.33 6.85
N GLU A 67 4.40 3.19 7.97
CA GLU A 67 3.79 2.95 9.27
C GLU A 67 3.00 4.15 9.79
N LEU A 68 3.56 5.35 9.70
CA LEU A 68 2.87 6.61 10.04
C LEU A 68 1.61 6.77 9.18
N ALA A 69 1.74 6.58 7.88
CA ALA A 69 0.62 6.68 6.98
C ALA A 69 -0.44 5.60 7.27
N ALA A 70 -0.04 4.38 7.67
CA ALA A 70 -0.95 3.32 8.13
C ALA A 70 -1.65 3.70 9.44
N ALA A 71 -0.96 4.31 10.39
CA ALA A 71 -1.54 4.81 11.63
C ALA A 71 -2.57 5.92 11.36
N VAL A 72 -2.26 6.86 10.47
CA VAL A 72 -3.21 7.88 10.02
C VAL A 72 -4.44 7.24 9.34
N ALA A 73 -4.24 6.29 8.44
CA ALA A 73 -5.34 5.58 7.79
C ALA A 73 -6.22 4.79 8.78
N ARG A 74 -5.66 4.20 9.85
CA ARG A 74 -6.44 3.61 10.96
C ARG A 74 -7.32 4.65 11.62
N ASN A 75 -6.77 5.82 11.89
CA ASN A 75 -7.49 6.89 12.57
C ASN A 75 -8.61 7.48 11.71
N HIS A 76 -8.40 7.64 10.40
CA HIS A 76 -9.44 8.09 9.47
C HIS A 76 -10.61 7.10 9.37
N ARG A 77 -10.35 5.79 9.46
CA ARG A 77 -11.40 4.77 9.43
C ARG A 77 -12.34 4.86 10.63
N ARG A 78 -11.85 5.33 11.78
CA ARG A 78 -12.68 5.55 12.99
C ARG A 78 -13.68 6.71 12.83
N CYS A 79 -13.55 7.53 11.78
CA CYS A 79 -14.40 8.70 11.53
C CYS A 79 -15.30 8.55 10.28
N GLN A 80 -15.18 7.46 9.50
CA GLN A 80 -15.94 7.24 8.25
C GLN A 80 -17.13 6.29 8.40
N ASP A 81 -17.32 5.70 9.59
CA ASP A 81 -18.56 5.02 10.01
C ASP A 81 -19.36 6.02 10.88
N ASP A 82 -19.92 7.06 10.26
CA ASP A 82 -21.05 7.88 10.75
C ASP A 82 -21.97 8.22 9.56
#